data_AF-A0AA86E242-F1
#
_entry.id   AF-A0AA86E242-F1
#
_cell.length_a   1.000
_cell.length_b   1.000
_cell.length_c   1.000
_cell.angle_alpha   90.00
_cell.angle_beta   90.00
_cell.angle_gamma   90.00
#
_symmetry.space_group_name_H-M   'P 1'
#
loop_
_entity.id
_entity.type
_entity.pdbx_description
1 polymer ?
#
loop_
_entity_poly.entity_id
_entity_poly.type
_entity_poly.pdbx_seq_one_letter_code
_entity_poly.pdbx_strand_id
1 'polypeptide(L)'
;MLPNAVNPKKTTKSLKPKTTAKKVASKARKTDAQKVPKRPSLLLNLLASCVVLLFIGFGIKYVIDHTINYNPLLGKWRAQTVLGIMEIEFDRSSISSFGTKNPVTYDILEDKVIVIDDTIKVGNTYKIVDENTISTEAGGFKTVYKKVK
;
A
#
# COMPACT_ATOMS: atom_id res chain seq x y z
N MET A 1 74.87 -3.86 -98.59
CA MET A 1 74.73 -2.39 -98.61
C MET A 1 74.01 -1.95 -97.34
N LEU A 2 74.69 -1.26 -96.41
CA LEU A 2 74.07 -0.22 -95.56
C LEU A 2 73.90 1.04 -96.44
N PRO A 3 73.06 2.05 -96.15
CA PRO A 3 72.83 2.70 -94.84
C PRO A 3 71.31 2.99 -94.60
N ASN A 4 70.75 3.74 -93.64
CA ASN A 4 71.14 4.98 -92.98
C ASN A 4 70.24 5.21 -91.73
N ALA A 5 70.76 5.99 -90.79
CA ALA A 5 70.14 6.38 -89.52
C ALA A 5 68.92 7.31 -89.67
N VAL A 6 68.12 7.45 -88.60
CA VAL A 6 67.76 8.74 -87.94
C VAL A 6 67.03 8.44 -86.62
N ASN A 7 67.54 9.01 -85.54
CA ASN A 7 66.88 9.23 -84.25
C ASN A 7 66.48 10.72 -84.23
N PRO A 8 65.40 11.17 -83.55
CA PRO A 8 65.66 11.77 -82.24
C PRO A 8 64.50 11.75 -81.22
N LYS A 9 64.93 11.69 -79.94
CA LYS A 9 64.51 12.55 -78.79
C LYS A 9 63.10 12.37 -78.19
N LYS A 10 62.87 12.53 -76.88
CA LYS A 10 63.67 12.54 -75.64
C LYS A 10 62.66 12.90 -74.53
N THR A 11 62.80 12.26 -73.36
CA THR A 11 62.50 12.79 -72.00
C THR A 11 61.05 13.14 -71.64
N THR A 12 60.53 12.76 -70.47
CA THR A 12 61.05 13.22 -69.17
C THR A 12 60.55 12.33 -68.01
N LYS A 13 61.52 11.72 -67.30
CA LYS A 13 61.73 11.59 -65.83
C LYS A 13 60.51 11.38 -64.90
N SER A 14 60.58 10.69 -63.76
CA SER A 14 61.56 9.85 -63.03
C SER A 14 61.03 9.68 -61.59
N LEU A 15 61.50 8.65 -60.88
CA LEU A 15 61.51 8.42 -59.41
C LEU A 15 60.20 7.86 -58.78
N LYS A 16 60.06 6.57 -58.40
CA LYS A 16 60.64 5.78 -57.25
C LYS A 16 60.29 6.38 -55.85
N PRO A 17 60.22 5.62 -54.72
CA PRO A 17 60.08 4.15 -54.49
C PRO A 17 59.23 3.70 -53.24
N LYS A 18 59.08 2.37 -53.06
CA LYS A 18 59.19 1.54 -51.81
C LYS A 18 58.08 1.44 -50.71
N THR A 19 57.66 0.17 -50.49
CA THR A 19 57.33 -0.57 -49.23
C THR A 19 56.08 -0.18 -48.42
N THR A 20 55.15 -1.11 -48.11
CA THR A 20 55.28 -2.08 -47.00
C THR A 20 54.12 -3.11 -46.95
N ALA A 21 54.37 -4.19 -46.20
CA ALA A 21 53.63 -5.45 -46.03
C ALA A 21 52.12 -5.38 -45.72
N LYS A 22 51.39 -6.37 -46.26
CA LYS A 22 49.97 -6.64 -46.04
C LYS A 22 49.78 -7.40 -44.71
N LYS A 23 49.36 -6.69 -43.65
CA LYS A 23 48.83 -7.31 -42.41
C LYS A 23 47.38 -7.75 -42.65
N VAL A 24 47.13 -9.05 -42.70
CA VAL A 24 45.76 -9.60 -42.67
C VAL A 24 45.34 -9.72 -41.21
N ALA A 25 44.26 -9.03 -40.85
CA ALA A 25 43.70 -8.98 -39.51
C ALA A 25 43.15 -10.34 -39.06
N SER A 26 43.54 -10.79 -37.88
CA SER A 26 42.95 -11.93 -37.20
C SER A 26 41.53 -11.59 -36.73
N LYS A 27 40.55 -12.37 -37.18
CA LYS A 27 39.14 -12.23 -36.80
C LYS A 27 38.94 -12.84 -35.42
N ALA A 28 38.71 -12.01 -34.40
CA ALA A 28 38.42 -12.47 -33.05
C ALA A 28 37.08 -13.23 -33.01
N ARG A 29 37.12 -14.49 -32.59
CA ARG A 29 35.96 -15.35 -32.34
C ARG A 29 35.26 -14.83 -31.08
N LYS A 30 34.05 -14.30 -31.21
CA LYS A 30 33.22 -13.93 -30.04
C LYS A 30 32.77 -15.22 -29.36
N THR A 31 33.26 -15.46 -28.15
CA THR A 31 32.74 -16.48 -27.25
C THR A 31 31.43 -15.96 -26.68
N ASP A 32 30.33 -16.70 -26.87
CA ASP A 32 29.05 -16.37 -26.26
C ASP A 32 29.22 -16.34 -24.73
N ALA A 33 29.00 -15.17 -24.14
CA ALA A 33 29.05 -14.99 -22.70
C ALA A 33 27.88 -15.75 -22.05
N GLN A 34 28.21 -16.87 -21.40
CA GLN A 34 27.30 -17.62 -20.56
C GLN A 34 26.72 -16.69 -19.48
N LYS A 35 25.39 -16.48 -19.50
CA LYS A 35 24.70 -15.65 -18.48
C LYS A 35 24.89 -16.29 -17.11
N VAL A 36 25.71 -15.68 -16.27
CA VAL A 36 25.90 -16.07 -14.86
C VAL A 36 24.58 -15.88 -14.11
N PRO A 37 24.04 -16.89 -13.41
CA PRO A 37 22.86 -16.71 -12.59
C PRO A 37 23.17 -15.74 -11.45
N LYS A 38 22.47 -14.60 -11.41
CA LYS A 38 22.62 -13.60 -10.33
C LYS A 38 22.21 -14.26 -9.01
N ARG A 39 23.15 -14.34 -8.06
CA ARG A 39 22.87 -14.78 -6.68
C ARG A 39 21.74 -13.92 -6.11
N PRO A 40 20.73 -14.51 -5.45
CA PRO A 40 19.69 -13.73 -4.80
C PRO A 40 20.32 -12.82 -3.75
N SER A 41 20.01 -11.53 -3.82
CA SER A 41 20.49 -10.55 -2.86
C SER A 41 19.88 -10.86 -1.50
N LEU A 42 20.71 -11.21 -0.52
CA LEU A 42 20.27 -11.44 0.87
C LEU A 42 19.52 -10.22 1.43
N LEU A 43 19.94 -9.01 1.05
CA LEU A 43 19.25 -7.76 1.39
C LEU A 43 17.85 -7.68 0.77
N LEU A 44 17.70 -8.09 -0.49
CA LEU A 44 16.39 -8.10 -1.17
C LEU A 44 15.45 -9.13 -0.54
N ASN A 45 15.95 -10.31 -0.18
CA ASN A 45 15.19 -11.34 0.52
C ASN A 45 14.79 -10.88 1.94
N LEU A 46 15.68 -10.17 2.64
CA LEU A 46 15.38 -9.59 3.95
C LEU A 46 14.28 -8.52 3.85
N LEU A 47 14.37 -7.64 2.84
CA LEU A 47 13.36 -6.60 2.60
C LEU A 47 12.01 -7.23 2.22
N ALA A 48 12.01 -8.20 1.32
CA ALA A 48 10.80 -8.92 0.91
C ALA A 48 10.16 -9.67 2.09
N SER A 49 10.97 -10.32 2.93
CA SER A 49 10.51 -10.96 4.17
C SER A 49 9.88 -9.95 5.13
N CYS A 50 10.50 -8.79 5.32
CA CYS A 50 9.97 -7.71 6.16
C CYS A 50 8.61 -7.22 5.65
N VAL A 51 8.47 -7.02 4.33
CA VAL A 51 7.19 -6.62 3.72
C VAL A 51 6.10 -7.69 3.95
N VAL A 52 6.42 -8.97 3.76
CA VAL A 52 5.46 -10.06 4.01
C VAL A 52 5.03 -10.10 5.48
N LEU A 53 5.96 -9.92 6.42
CA LEU A 53 5.65 -9.86 7.86
C LEU A 53 4.75 -8.68 8.21
N LEU A 54 4.95 -7.51 7.59
CA LEU A 54 4.06 -6.37 7.76
C LEU A 54 2.65 -6.69 7.28
N PHE A 55 2.49 -7.27 6.08
CA PHE A 55 1.18 -7.64 5.56
C PHE A 55 0.46 -8.68 6.45
N ILE A 56 1.18 -9.68 6.95
CA ILE A 56 0.63 -10.66 7.89
C ILE A 56 0.20 -9.97 9.20
N GLY A 57 1.04 -9.11 9.76
CA GLY A 57 0.72 -8.37 10.98
C GLY A 57 -0.51 -7.46 10.82
N PHE A 58 -0.59 -6.73 9.71
CA PHE A 58 -1.76 -5.91 9.38
C PHE A 58 -3.01 -6.76 9.14
N GLY A 59 -2.88 -7.90 8.46
CA GLY A 59 -3.98 -8.84 8.22
C GLY A 59 -4.55 -9.41 9.52
N ILE A 60 -3.68 -9.87 10.43
CA ILE A 60 -4.10 -10.37 11.75
C ILE A 60 -4.80 -9.26 12.54
N LYS A 61 -4.23 -8.05 12.58
CA LYS A 61 -4.85 -6.90 13.26
C LYS A 61 -6.23 -6.59 12.70
N TYR A 62 -6.37 -6.58 11.37
CA TYR A 62 -7.64 -6.33 10.70
C TYR A 62 -8.70 -7.38 11.06
N VAL A 63 -8.33 -8.67 11.06
CA VAL A 63 -9.24 -9.77 11.42
C VAL A 63 -9.68 -9.65 12.89
N ILE A 64 -8.76 -9.37 13.82
CA ILE A 64 -9.09 -9.21 15.24
C ILE A 64 -10.07 -8.05 15.44
N ASP A 65 -9.78 -6.90 14.84
CA ASP A 65 -10.63 -5.70 14.94
C ASP A 65 -12.03 -5.93 14.37
N HIS A 66 -12.16 -6.68 13.27
CA HIS A 66 -13.45 -6.91 12.63
C HIS A 66 -14.24 -8.10 13.19
N THR A 67 -13.55 -9.10 13.76
CA THR A 67 -14.18 -10.38 14.12
C THR A 67 -14.33 -10.55 15.63
N ILE A 68 -13.36 -10.08 16.42
CA ILE A 68 -13.33 -10.31 17.88
C ILE A 68 -13.84 -9.08 18.64
N ASN A 69 -13.54 -7.87 18.15
CA ASN A 69 -13.94 -6.61 18.78
C ASN A 69 -15.06 -5.90 18.01
N TYR A 70 -15.97 -6.65 17.38
CA TYR A 70 -17.07 -6.07 16.62
C TYR A 70 -18.06 -5.36 17.55
N ASN A 71 -18.06 -4.03 17.53
CA ASN A 71 -19.04 -3.21 18.22
C ASN A 71 -20.12 -2.72 17.23
N PRO A 72 -21.37 -3.22 17.32
CA PRO A 72 -22.45 -2.84 16.41
C PRO A 72 -22.90 -1.38 16.55
N LEU A 73 -22.57 -0.74 17.68
CA LEU A 73 -22.92 0.66 17.93
C LEU A 73 -22.04 1.66 17.16
N LEU A 74 -20.91 1.25 16.59
CA LEU A 74 -20.00 2.21 15.97
C LEU A 74 -20.69 3.06 14.87
N GLY A 75 -20.42 4.36 14.92
CA GLY A 75 -21.00 5.36 14.02
C GLY A 75 -22.04 6.26 14.70
N LYS A 76 -22.80 6.99 13.87
CA LYS A 76 -23.74 8.02 14.28
C LYS A 76 -25.16 7.49 14.39
N TRP A 77 -25.86 7.91 15.43
CA TRP A 77 -27.22 7.51 15.77
C TRP A 77 -28.04 8.73 16.12
N ARG A 78 -29.28 8.77 15.64
CA ARG A 78 -30.20 9.90 15.84
C ARG A 78 -31.52 9.40 16.40
N ALA A 79 -32.02 10.06 17.44
CA ALA A 79 -33.34 9.86 17.99
C ALA A 79 -34.17 11.14 17.88
N GLN A 80 -35.46 10.99 17.61
CA GLN A 80 -36.42 12.08 17.72
C GLN A 80 -37.10 11.98 19.08
N THR A 81 -36.88 12.98 19.92
CA THR A 81 -37.45 13.07 21.26
C THR A 81 -38.41 14.27 21.34
N VAL A 82 -39.19 14.36 22.41
CA VAL A 82 -40.06 15.52 22.66
C VAL A 82 -39.26 16.82 22.77
N LEU A 83 -38.02 16.75 23.25
CA LEU A 83 -37.12 17.89 23.41
C LEU A 83 -36.37 18.25 22.12
N GLY A 84 -36.58 17.50 21.04
CA GLY A 84 -35.92 17.70 19.75
C GLY A 84 -35.08 16.51 19.30
N ILE A 85 -34.14 16.78 18.40
CA ILE A 85 -33.28 15.77 17.81
C ILE A 85 -32.09 15.53 18.74
N MET A 86 -31.89 14.28 19.12
CA MET A 86 -30.74 13.83 19.89
C MET A 86 -29.80 13.06 18.98
N GLU A 87 -28.51 13.39 19.03
CA GLU A 87 -27.46 12.74 18.24
C GLU A 87 -26.38 12.19 19.16
N ILE A 88 -25.96 10.96 18.86
CA ILE A 88 -24.90 10.26 19.57
C ILE A 88 -23.99 9.61 18.53
N GLU A 89 -22.68 9.77 18.71
CA GLU A 89 -21.66 9.11 17.90
C GLU A 89 -20.84 8.18 18.79
N PHE A 90 -20.78 6.91 18.44
CA PHE A 90 -19.95 5.93 19.12
C PHE A 90 -18.68 5.69 18.31
N ASP A 91 -17.54 6.01 18.92
CA ASP A 91 -16.21 5.65 18.46
C ASP A 91 -15.70 4.43 19.23
N ARG A 92 -14.55 3.88 18.82
CA ARG A 92 -13.96 2.69 19.45
C ARG A 92 -13.62 2.84 20.94
N SER A 93 -13.32 4.06 21.39
CA SER A 93 -12.86 4.34 22.75
C SER A 93 -13.53 5.56 23.38
N SER A 94 -14.57 6.10 22.73
CA SER A 94 -15.25 7.29 23.18
C SER A 94 -16.68 7.36 22.65
N ILE A 95 -17.51 8.11 23.36
CA ILE A 95 -18.84 8.50 22.90
C ILE A 95 -18.87 10.02 22.75
N SER A 96 -19.50 10.52 21.70
CA SER A 96 -19.85 11.93 21.59
C SER A 96 -21.36 12.10 21.62
N SER A 97 -21.82 13.02 22.47
CA SER A 97 -23.23 13.36 22.62
C SER A 97 -23.34 14.82 23.05
N PHE A 98 -24.27 15.57 22.45
CA PHE A 98 -24.50 17.00 22.76
C PHE A 98 -23.21 17.86 22.76
N GLY A 99 -22.29 17.61 21.82
CA GLY A 99 -21.03 18.36 21.70
C GLY A 99 -19.97 18.04 22.76
N THR A 100 -20.26 17.11 23.68
CA THR A 100 -19.28 16.59 24.64
C THR A 100 -18.74 15.26 24.13
N LYS A 101 -17.46 14.96 24.38
CA LYS A 101 -16.81 13.69 24.04
C LYS A 101 -16.18 13.08 25.28
N ASN A 102 -16.67 11.90 25.67
CA ASN A 102 -16.20 11.19 26.86
C ASN A 102 -15.50 9.89 26.46
N PRO A 103 -14.43 9.51 27.17
CA PRO A 103 -13.82 8.19 27.01
C PRO A 103 -14.81 7.12 27.52
N VAL A 104 -14.94 6.03 26.78
CA VAL A 104 -15.81 4.92 27.15
C VAL A 104 -15.18 3.57 26.86
N THR A 105 -15.62 2.58 27.64
CA THR A 105 -15.37 1.16 27.40
C THR A 105 -16.69 0.48 27.05
N TYR A 106 -16.64 -0.51 26.16
CA TYR A 106 -17.82 -1.27 25.71
C TYR A 106 -17.79 -2.69 26.25
N ASP A 107 -18.92 -3.15 26.77
CA ASP A 107 -19.19 -4.56 27.01
C ASP A 107 -20.26 -5.02 26.02
N ILE A 108 -19.88 -5.94 25.14
CA ILE A 108 -20.68 -6.34 23.97
C ILE A 108 -21.30 -7.70 24.26
N LEU A 109 -22.63 -7.72 24.29
CA LEU A 109 -23.44 -8.92 24.49
C LEU A 109 -24.26 -9.17 23.21
N GLU A 110 -24.86 -10.36 23.10
CA GLU A 110 -25.53 -10.81 21.88
C GLU A 110 -26.69 -9.89 21.44
N ASP A 111 -27.47 -9.36 22.39
CA ASP A 111 -28.66 -8.54 22.15
C ASP A 111 -28.52 -7.07 22.54
N LYS A 112 -27.39 -6.69 23.17
CA LYS A 112 -27.18 -5.37 23.73
C LYS A 112 -25.71 -5.03 23.90
N VAL A 113 -25.42 -3.74 24.00
CA VAL A 113 -24.09 -3.23 24.33
C VAL A 113 -24.21 -2.31 25.54
N ILE A 114 -23.34 -2.51 26.52
CA ILE A 114 -23.22 -1.66 27.70
C ILE A 114 -22.07 -0.69 27.43
N VAL A 115 -22.37 0.60 27.47
CA VAL A 115 -21.41 1.69 27.25
C VAL A 115 -21.07 2.31 28.58
N ILE A 116 -19.82 2.13 29.02
CA ILE A 116 -19.35 2.54 30.35
C ILE A 116 -18.53 3.82 30.19
N ASP A 117 -19.01 4.92 30.76
CA ASP A 117 -18.24 6.17 30.83
C ASP A 117 -17.06 5.99 31.80
N ASP A 118 -15.85 6.18 31.30
CA ASP A 118 -14.64 5.95 32.09
C ASP A 118 -14.31 7.05 33.08
N THR A 119 -14.94 8.22 32.94
CA THR A 119 -14.73 9.38 33.82
C THR A 119 -15.59 9.26 35.07
N ILE A 120 -16.86 8.90 34.90
CA ILE A 120 -17.82 8.81 36.02
C ILE A 120 -18.17 7.38 36.44
N LYS A 121 -17.69 6.37 35.70
CA LYS A 121 -17.93 4.93 35.93
C LYS A 121 -19.41 4.56 35.96
N VAL A 122 -20.18 5.18 35.07
CA VAL A 122 -21.62 4.90 34.87
C VAL A 122 -21.83 4.19 33.54
N GLY A 123 -22.63 3.12 33.53
CA GLY A 123 -22.94 2.33 32.34
C GLY A 123 -24.35 2.60 31.80
N ASN A 124 -24.46 2.88 30.51
CA ASN A 124 -25.72 2.97 29.78
C ASN A 124 -25.90 1.73 28.88
N THR A 125 -27.05 1.08 28.97
CA THR A 125 -27.34 -0.10 28.14
C THR A 125 -28.10 0.29 26.88
N TYR A 126 -27.61 -0.15 25.73
CA TYR A 126 -28.26 -0.01 24.43
C TYR A 126 -28.63 -1.40 23.91
N LYS A 127 -29.93 -1.66 23.77
CA LYS A 127 -30.48 -2.88 23.17
C LYS A 127 -30.46 -2.75 21.65
N ILE A 128 -29.96 -3.78 20.98
CA ILE A 128 -29.93 -3.88 19.52
C ILE A 128 -31.30 -4.38 19.09
N VAL A 129 -32.02 -3.59 18.29
CA VAL A 129 -33.35 -3.97 17.77
C VAL A 129 -33.21 -4.55 16.37
N ASP A 130 -32.42 -3.88 15.53
CA ASP A 130 -32.01 -4.33 14.20
C ASP A 130 -30.68 -3.65 13.80
N GLU A 131 -30.14 -3.95 12.62
CA GLU A 131 -28.85 -3.41 12.14
C GLU A 131 -28.77 -1.86 12.14
N ASN A 132 -29.92 -1.18 12.04
CA ASN A 132 -30.01 0.26 11.94
C ASN A 132 -30.83 0.89 13.08
N THR A 133 -31.16 0.12 14.12
CA THR A 133 -32.03 0.57 15.22
C THR A 133 -31.54 0.05 16.55
N ILE A 134 -31.35 0.98 17.49
CA ILE A 134 -31.03 0.67 18.88
C ILE A 134 -32.05 1.34 19.79
N SER A 135 -32.21 0.83 21.00
CA SER A 135 -33.00 1.49 22.03
C SER A 135 -32.28 1.50 23.36
N THR A 136 -32.48 2.55 24.13
CA THR A 136 -32.01 2.65 25.51
C THR A 136 -33.18 3.01 26.40
N GLU A 137 -33.07 2.66 27.68
CA GLU A 137 -34.06 2.97 28.69
C GLU A 137 -33.35 3.64 29.86
N ALA A 138 -33.76 4.88 30.14
CA ALA A 138 -33.20 5.68 31.22
C ALA A 138 -34.32 6.42 31.93
N GLY A 139 -34.36 6.33 33.27
CA GLY A 139 -35.36 7.02 34.08
C GLY A 139 -36.81 6.65 33.76
N GLY A 140 -37.06 5.42 33.27
CA GLY A 140 -38.39 4.94 32.87
C GLY A 140 -38.84 5.37 31.46
N PHE A 141 -37.99 6.06 30.70
CA PHE A 141 -38.28 6.44 29.32
C PHE A 141 -37.46 5.61 28.34
N LYS A 142 -38.12 5.03 27.34
CA LYS A 142 -37.48 4.34 26.23
C LYS A 142 -37.21 5.32 25.10
N THR A 143 -35.94 5.45 24.71
CA THR A 143 -35.51 6.24 23.56
C THR A 143 -35.05 5.30 22.45
N VAL A 144 -35.55 5.51 21.23
CA VAL A 144 -35.18 4.72 20.04
C VAL A 144 -34.33 5.57 19.12
N TYR A 145 -33.16 5.07 18.76
CA TYR A 145 -32.25 5.71 17.82
C TYR A 145 -32.21 4.94 16.50
N LYS A 146 -32.06 5.69 15.42
CA LYS A 146 -31.82 5.17 14.07
C LYS A 146 -30.41 5.51 13.63
N LYS A 147 -29.75 4.57 12.96
CA LYS A 147 -28.41 4.76 12.42
C LYS A 147 -28.44 5.81 11.32
N VAL A 148 -27.50 6.74 11.35
CA VAL A 148 -27.32 7.77 10.32
C VAL A 148 -26.43 7.17 9.24
N LYS A 149 -26.91 7.19 7.99
CA LYS A 149 -26.16 6.75 6.81
C LYS A 149 -25.15 7.80 6.36
#